data_AF-A0A2J6PEK3-F1
#
_entry.id   AF-A0A2J6PEK3-F1
#
_cell.length_a   1.000
_cell.length_b   1.000
_cell.length_c   1.000
_cell.angle_alpha   90.00
_cell.angle_beta   90.00
_cell.angle_gamma   90.00
#
_symmetry.space_group_name_H-M   'P 1'
#
loop_
_entity.id
_entity.type
_entity.pdbx_description
1 polymer ?
#
loop_
_entity_poly.entity_id
_entity_poly.type
_entity_poly.pdbx_seq_one_letter_code
_entity_poly.pdbx_strand_id
1 'polypeptide(L)'
;MPTGFLAIFPREIRDQIYAYVIASCSRGATLSPWNVEFASSLSLLRTCKQIHRECKDIIWRHSGLSLREPTQLYQKFKSLAKHGHVRRIRQLKVCVELLDRDELEWISTSMKALGDWCRLGRLESITITTAWDRPRGVDEFKEVLSLRKYGESLDGRLYQDSSTWTRMIVNTGWPRFSHWGKQRWLREMLLDPSGIDGLLRDIHRVIGGMLFVDGRLCFRDLVQIEPPNLDPRNGEIRIVPGLPSRQPMNKVP
;
A
#
# COMPACT_ATOMS: atom_id res chain seq x y z
N MET A 1 26.36 26.04 9.65
CA MET A 1 25.12 26.22 10.45
C MET A 1 24.27 27.28 9.77
N PRO A 2 22.93 27.18 9.73
CA PRO A 2 22.08 28.15 9.03
C PRO A 2 21.96 29.43 9.88
N THR A 3 23.06 30.17 10.00
CA THR A 3 23.16 31.39 10.82
C THR A 3 22.43 32.56 10.18
N GLY A 4 22.37 32.63 8.85
CA GLY A 4 21.63 33.69 8.14
C GLY A 4 20.14 33.65 8.45
N PHE A 5 19.45 32.54 8.18
CA PHE A 5 18.00 32.45 8.31
C PHE A 5 17.49 32.76 9.73
N LEU A 6 18.14 32.20 10.75
CA LEU A 6 17.73 32.37 12.15
C LEU A 6 18.10 33.74 12.74
N ALA A 7 19.13 34.40 12.21
CA ALA A 7 19.55 35.73 12.66
C ALA A 7 18.90 36.89 11.88
N ILE A 8 18.52 36.66 10.63
CA ILE A 8 17.98 37.71 9.74
C ILE A 8 16.47 37.87 9.92
N PHE A 9 15.72 36.77 10.05
CA PHE A 9 14.27 36.85 10.13
C PHE A 9 13.77 36.86 11.58
N PRO A 10 12.92 37.80 11.99
CA PRO A 10 12.17 37.74 13.25
C PRO A 10 11.31 36.48 13.34
N ARG A 11 10.94 36.10 14.57
CA ARG A 11 10.21 34.84 14.81
C ARG A 11 8.89 34.80 14.05
N GLU A 12 8.20 35.92 13.93
CA GLU A 12 6.90 36.07 13.28
C GLU A 12 7.00 35.75 11.78
N ILE A 13 8.09 36.19 11.13
CA ILE A 13 8.36 35.89 9.72
C ILE A 13 8.75 34.43 9.55
N ARG A 14 9.55 33.87 10.48
CA ARG A 14 9.89 32.45 10.46
C ARG A 14 8.64 31.57 10.61
N ASP A 15 7.73 31.91 11.52
CA ASP A 15 6.49 31.18 11.74
C ASP A 15 5.60 31.19 10.49
N GLN A 16 5.55 32.29 9.74
CA GLN A 16 4.85 32.34 8.44
C GLN A 16 5.50 31.44 7.38
N ILE A 17 6.84 31.43 7.32
CA ILE A 17 7.58 30.55 6.40
C ILE A 17 7.35 29.08 6.78
N TYR A 18 7.42 28.74 8.08
CA TYR A 18 7.14 27.39 8.56
C TYR A 18 5.71 27.00 8.24
N ALA A 19 4.72 27.85 8.54
CA ALA A 19 3.33 27.59 8.23
C ALA A 19 3.09 27.40 6.73
N TYR A 20 3.75 28.17 5.86
CA TYR A 20 3.66 27.98 4.42
C TYR A 20 4.27 26.65 3.95
N VAL A 21 5.44 26.28 4.47
CA VAL A 21 6.11 25.01 4.13
C VAL A 21 5.31 23.81 4.67
N ILE A 22 4.74 23.94 5.86
CA ILE A 22 3.95 22.90 6.53
C ILE A 22 2.55 22.78 5.91
N ALA A 23 1.92 23.89 5.53
CA ALA A 23 0.58 23.89 4.91
C ALA A 23 0.59 23.61 3.40
N SER A 24 1.73 23.81 2.72
CA SER A 24 1.91 23.39 1.33
C SER A 24 2.13 21.87 1.21
N CYS A 25 2.57 21.22 2.29
CA CYS A 25 2.47 19.76 2.44
C CYS A 25 1.03 19.43 2.83
N SER A 26 0.39 18.46 2.16
CA SER A 26 -1.02 18.05 2.33
C SER A 26 -1.68 18.43 3.68
N ARG A 27 -2.88 19.04 3.64
CA ARG A 27 -3.69 19.53 4.80
C ARG A 27 -3.99 18.51 5.92
N GLY A 28 -3.55 17.27 5.78
CA GLY A 28 -3.59 16.24 6.80
C GLY A 28 -2.19 15.76 7.20
N ALA A 29 -1.88 15.79 8.50
CA ALA A 29 -0.87 14.93 9.09
C ALA A 29 -1.43 13.50 9.10
N THR A 30 -0.99 12.68 8.15
CA THR A 30 -1.22 11.24 8.20
C THR A 30 -0.13 10.62 9.06
N LEU A 31 -0.48 9.71 9.97
CA LEU A 31 0.51 8.92 10.74
C LEU A 31 1.27 7.91 9.87
N SER A 32 1.04 7.90 8.55
CA SER A 32 1.76 7.08 7.61
C SER A 32 3.01 7.81 7.11
N PRO A 33 4.21 7.21 7.25
CA PRO A 33 5.48 7.85 6.88
C PRO A 33 5.69 7.99 5.35
N TRP A 34 4.68 7.68 4.54
CA TRP A 34 4.82 7.34 3.13
C TRP A 34 4.58 8.48 2.14
N ASN A 35 4.12 9.66 2.58
CA ASN A 35 3.99 10.81 1.69
C ASN A 35 5.33 11.59 1.63
N VAL A 36 5.87 11.81 0.41
CA VAL A 36 7.08 12.61 0.17
C VAL A 36 6.94 14.02 0.76
N GLU A 37 5.72 14.57 0.77
CA GLU A 37 5.38 15.84 1.41
C GLU A 37 5.48 15.77 2.93
N PHE A 38 5.15 14.63 3.53
CA PHE A 38 5.28 14.39 4.97
C PHE A 38 6.76 14.18 5.37
N ALA A 39 7.54 13.46 4.56
CA ALA A 39 8.98 13.36 4.75
C ALA A 39 9.66 14.74 4.65
N SER A 40 9.18 15.60 3.76
CA SER A 40 9.67 16.97 3.58
C SER A 40 9.32 17.87 4.77
N SER A 41 8.09 17.83 5.27
CA SER A 41 7.70 18.60 6.47
C SER A 41 8.38 18.09 7.76
N LEU A 42 8.59 16.79 7.92
CA LEU A 42 9.40 16.25 9.02
C LEU A 42 10.90 16.52 8.86
N SER A 43 11.39 16.73 7.63
CA SER A 43 12.79 17.12 7.41
C SER A 43 13.11 18.50 8.03
N LEU A 44 12.14 19.42 8.02
CA LEU A 44 12.25 20.73 8.66
C LEU A 44 12.51 20.59 10.17
N LEU A 45 11.79 19.69 10.85
CA LEU A 45 11.99 19.38 12.27
C LEU A 45 13.36 18.79 12.60
N ARG A 46 14.08 18.28 11.59
CA ARG A 46 15.38 17.63 11.76
C ARG A 46 16.56 18.55 11.45
N THR A 47 16.32 19.80 11.06
CA THR A 47 17.36 20.75 10.68
C THR A 47 18.23 21.21 11.86
N CYS A 48 17.62 21.80 12.89
CA CYS A 48 18.33 22.19 14.11
C CYS A 48 17.38 22.24 15.33
N LYS A 49 17.96 22.23 16.54
CA LYS A 49 17.21 22.23 17.81
C LYS A 49 16.25 23.42 17.95
N GLN A 50 16.60 24.58 17.37
CA GLN A 50 15.76 25.78 17.44
C GLN A 50 14.55 25.65 16.52
N ILE A 51 14.74 25.32 15.24
CA ILE A 51 13.66 25.09 14.27
C ILE A 51 12.72 23.99 14.76
N HIS A 52 13.27 22.91 15.33
CA HIS A 52 12.46 21.85 15.93
C HIS A 52 11.50 22.37 17.01
N ARG A 53 11.99 23.20 17.94
CA ARG A 53 11.15 23.77 19.02
C ARG A 53 10.11 24.75 18.50
N GLU A 54 10.44 25.51 17.46
CA GLU A 54 9.54 26.49 16.85
C GLU A 54 8.44 25.79 16.03
N CYS A 55 8.79 24.75 15.25
CA CYS A 55 7.88 24.10 14.30
C CYS A 55 7.01 23.01 14.90
N LYS A 56 7.39 22.35 16.01
CA LYS A 56 6.66 21.19 16.54
C LYS A 56 5.18 21.48 16.77
N ASP A 57 4.85 22.66 17.29
CA ASP A 57 3.47 23.03 17.63
C ASP A 57 2.72 23.57 16.41
N ILE A 58 3.44 24.16 15.45
CA ILE A 58 2.89 24.67 14.19
C ILE A 58 2.40 23.49 13.33
N ILE A 59 3.15 22.39 13.29
CA ILE A 59 2.74 21.17 12.58
C ILE A 59 1.41 20.66 13.09
N TRP A 60 1.24 20.52 14.41
CA TRP A 60 -0.01 20.03 14.97
C TRP A 60 -1.18 21.00 14.83
N ARG A 61 -0.93 22.31 14.70
CA ARG A 61 -1.98 23.31 14.47
C ARG A 61 -2.44 23.38 13.01
N HIS A 62 -1.54 23.15 12.07
CA HIS A 62 -1.82 23.33 10.64
C HIS A 62 -2.05 22.03 9.87
N SER A 63 -1.59 20.90 10.41
CA SER A 63 -1.80 19.58 9.83
C SER A 63 -2.86 18.86 10.67
N GLY A 64 -4.09 18.74 10.15
CA GLY A 64 -5.13 17.96 10.81
C GLY A 64 -4.71 16.49 10.89
N LEU A 65 -4.98 15.78 11.99
CA LEU A 65 -4.73 14.34 12.06
C LEU A 65 -5.70 13.63 11.10
N SER A 66 -5.22 13.22 9.93
CA SER A 66 -6.02 12.40 9.01
C SER A 66 -5.90 10.94 9.45
N LEU A 67 -6.94 10.44 10.11
CA LEU A 67 -7.07 9.04 10.47
C LEU A 67 -7.45 8.25 9.22
N ARG A 68 -6.42 7.98 8.39
CA ARG A 68 -6.42 7.00 7.30
C ARG A 68 -7.40 7.30 6.17
N GLU A 69 -6.98 8.14 5.24
CA GLU A 69 -7.56 8.18 3.89
C GLU A 69 -7.40 6.81 3.18
N PRO A 70 -8.31 6.45 2.27
CA PRO A 70 -8.11 5.26 1.44
C PRO A 70 -6.81 5.41 0.64
N THR A 71 -5.99 4.36 0.63
CA THR A 71 -4.69 4.32 -0.04
C THR A 71 -4.80 4.78 -1.49
N GLN A 72 -3.77 5.41 -2.03
CA GLN A 72 -3.74 5.77 -3.45
C GLN A 72 -3.91 4.52 -4.33
N LEU A 73 -3.45 3.35 -3.86
CA LEU A 73 -3.73 2.06 -4.48
C LEU A 73 -5.23 1.73 -4.55
N TYR A 74 -5.97 1.93 -3.45
CA TYR A 74 -7.44 1.78 -3.45
C TYR A 74 -8.09 2.67 -4.51
N GLN A 75 -7.68 3.93 -4.60
CA GLN A 75 -8.23 4.87 -5.58
C GLN A 75 -7.91 4.43 -7.00
N LYS A 76 -6.70 3.90 -7.24
CA LYS A 76 -6.28 3.38 -8.54
C LYS A 76 -7.11 2.17 -8.96
N PHE A 77 -7.30 1.19 -8.07
CA PHE A 77 -8.18 0.05 -8.35
C PHE A 77 -9.63 0.47 -8.59
N LYS A 78 -10.14 1.44 -7.83
CA LYS A 78 -11.48 1.99 -8.05
C LYS A 78 -11.59 2.70 -9.41
N SER A 79 -10.55 3.39 -9.86
CA SER A 79 -10.50 4.00 -11.19
C SER A 79 -10.46 2.94 -12.29
N LEU A 80 -9.61 1.92 -12.13
CA LEU A 80 -9.48 0.80 -13.05
C LEU A 80 -10.81 0.06 -13.22
N ALA A 81 -11.52 -0.21 -12.13
CA ALA A 81 -12.83 -0.86 -12.15
C ALA A 81 -13.89 -0.13 -13.00
N LYS A 82 -13.74 1.18 -13.24
CA LYS A 82 -14.64 1.94 -14.12
C LYS A 82 -14.42 1.63 -15.61
N HIS A 83 -13.24 1.17 -15.99
CA HIS A 83 -12.91 0.89 -17.39
C HIS A 83 -13.49 -0.46 -17.85
N GLY A 84 -14.08 -0.48 -19.05
CA GLY A 84 -14.75 -1.68 -19.60
C GLY A 84 -13.82 -2.88 -19.80
N HIS A 85 -12.53 -2.65 -20.09
CA HIS A 85 -11.52 -3.71 -20.23
C HIS A 85 -11.36 -4.53 -18.94
N VAL A 86 -11.48 -3.88 -17.80
CA VAL A 86 -11.22 -4.47 -16.48
C VAL A 86 -12.30 -5.49 -16.10
N ARG A 87 -13.50 -5.38 -16.69
CA ARG A 87 -14.58 -6.37 -16.52
C ARG A 87 -14.29 -7.72 -17.18
N ARG A 88 -13.33 -7.79 -18.11
CA ARG A 88 -12.93 -9.03 -18.81
C ARG A 88 -11.80 -9.79 -18.10
N ILE A 89 -11.11 -9.11 -17.19
CA ILE A 89 -10.03 -9.70 -16.42
C ILE A 89 -10.60 -10.76 -15.48
N ARG A 90 -9.98 -11.93 -15.52
CA ARG A 90 -10.30 -13.10 -14.70
C ARG A 90 -9.24 -13.37 -13.64
N GLN A 91 -8.00 -12.97 -13.91
CA GLN A 91 -6.88 -13.24 -13.01
C GLN A 91 -6.13 -11.94 -12.75
N LEU A 92 -6.03 -11.56 -11.48
CA LEU A 92 -5.23 -10.43 -11.02
C LEU A 92 -4.04 -10.98 -10.23
N LYS A 93 -2.82 -10.65 -10.66
CA LYS A 93 -1.60 -10.93 -9.91
C LYS A 93 -1.03 -9.61 -9.38
N VAL A 94 -0.82 -9.51 -8.09
CA VAL A 94 -0.14 -8.38 -7.43
C VAL A 94 1.21 -8.88 -6.95
N CYS A 95 2.28 -8.36 -7.55
CA CYS A 95 3.65 -8.65 -7.15
C CYS A 95 4.10 -7.55 -6.19
N VAL A 96 4.41 -7.93 -4.96
CA VAL A 96 4.97 -7.02 -3.94
C VAL A 96 6.39 -7.40 -3.61
N GLU A 97 7.19 -6.50 -3.06
CA GLU A 97 8.59 -6.84 -2.74
C GLU A 97 8.68 -7.79 -1.54
N LEU A 98 7.83 -7.59 -0.52
CA LEU A 98 7.74 -8.38 0.70
C LEU A 98 6.27 -8.53 1.12
N LEU A 99 5.94 -9.59 1.84
CA LEU A 99 4.64 -9.80 2.47
C LEU A 99 4.75 -9.58 3.98
N ASP A 100 5.24 -8.40 4.35
CA ASP A 100 5.28 -7.96 5.74
C ASP A 100 3.94 -7.31 6.14
N ARG A 101 3.84 -6.92 7.42
CA ARG A 101 2.63 -6.30 7.95
C ARG A 101 2.26 -5.00 7.23
N ASP A 102 3.24 -4.16 6.88
CA ASP A 102 2.98 -2.86 6.25
C ASP A 102 2.48 -3.02 4.80
N GLU A 103 3.11 -3.89 4.00
CA GLU A 103 2.61 -4.22 2.65
C GLU A 103 1.23 -4.87 2.70
N LEU A 104 1.00 -5.80 3.63
CA LEU A 104 -0.31 -6.44 3.80
C LEU A 104 -1.39 -5.47 4.25
N GLU A 105 -1.07 -4.51 5.12
CA GLU A 105 -2.02 -3.47 5.53
C GLU A 105 -2.36 -2.54 4.35
N TRP A 106 -1.33 -2.12 3.60
CA TRP A 106 -1.50 -1.33 2.39
C TRP A 106 -2.38 -2.05 1.35
N ILE A 107 -2.11 -3.34 1.10
CA ILE A 107 -2.91 -4.15 0.19
C ILE A 107 -4.32 -4.38 0.75
N SER A 108 -4.47 -4.73 2.03
CA SER A 108 -5.77 -5.02 2.66
C SER A 108 -6.74 -3.85 2.54
N THR A 109 -6.26 -2.62 2.72
CA THR A 109 -7.10 -1.43 2.50
C THR A 109 -7.53 -1.28 1.04
N SER A 110 -6.65 -1.62 0.08
CA SER A 110 -6.97 -1.60 -1.35
C SER A 110 -7.95 -2.71 -1.78
N MET A 111 -7.99 -3.84 -1.06
CA MET A 111 -8.86 -4.97 -1.36
C MET A 111 -10.35 -4.59 -1.33
N LYS A 112 -10.73 -3.55 -0.58
CA LYS A 112 -12.11 -3.01 -0.60
C LYS A 112 -12.54 -2.61 -2.00
N ALA A 113 -11.66 -2.01 -2.81
CA ALA A 113 -11.97 -1.66 -4.20
C ALA A 113 -12.04 -2.91 -5.10
N LEU A 114 -11.22 -3.91 -4.82
CA LEU A 114 -11.24 -5.19 -5.53
C LEU A 114 -12.50 -6.00 -5.21
N GLY A 115 -13.05 -5.89 -4.00
CA GLY A 115 -14.33 -6.51 -3.65
C GLY A 115 -15.48 -6.05 -4.55
N ASP A 116 -15.55 -4.75 -4.85
CA ASP A 116 -16.53 -4.21 -5.81
C ASP A 116 -16.29 -4.74 -7.23
N TRP A 117 -15.02 -4.88 -7.62
CA TRP A 117 -14.64 -5.46 -8.90
C TRP A 117 -14.97 -6.96 -8.99
N CYS A 118 -14.80 -7.75 -7.93
CA CYS A 118 -15.25 -9.14 -7.89
C CYS A 118 -16.77 -9.26 -8.09
N ARG A 119 -17.56 -8.33 -7.54
CA ARG A 119 -19.03 -8.34 -7.65
C ARG A 119 -19.53 -7.93 -9.04
N LEU A 120 -18.86 -6.96 -9.68
CA LEU A 120 -19.28 -6.37 -10.95
C LEU A 120 -18.60 -7.01 -12.18
N GLY A 121 -17.45 -7.66 -11.97
CA GLY A 121 -16.59 -8.23 -13.01
C GLY A 121 -16.66 -9.74 -13.10
N ARG A 122 -15.66 -10.33 -13.76
CA ARG A 122 -15.47 -11.79 -13.90
C ARG A 122 -14.19 -12.26 -13.21
N LEU A 123 -13.81 -11.61 -12.11
CA LEU A 123 -12.56 -11.92 -11.42
C LEU A 123 -12.70 -13.29 -10.74
N GLU A 124 -11.98 -14.28 -11.26
CA GLU A 124 -12.00 -15.67 -10.79
C GLU A 124 -10.89 -15.93 -9.76
N SER A 125 -9.79 -15.17 -9.83
CA SER A 125 -8.68 -15.32 -8.88
C SER A 125 -7.87 -14.05 -8.71
N ILE A 126 -7.43 -13.82 -7.47
CA ILE A 126 -6.47 -12.78 -7.10
C ILE A 126 -5.28 -13.49 -6.45
N THR A 127 -4.08 -13.23 -6.92
CA THR A 127 -2.84 -13.80 -6.37
C THR A 127 -1.93 -12.65 -5.94
N ILE A 128 -1.53 -12.64 -4.68
CA ILE A 128 -0.54 -11.72 -4.13
C ILE A 128 0.72 -12.53 -3.89
N THR A 129 1.83 -12.17 -4.52
CA THR A 129 3.10 -12.90 -4.42
C THR A 129 4.22 -11.95 -4.14
N THR A 130 5.22 -12.40 -3.37
CA THR A 130 6.48 -11.66 -3.30
C THR A 130 7.28 -11.79 -4.59
N ALA A 131 7.91 -10.69 -5.01
CA ALA A 131 8.94 -10.67 -6.03
C ALA A 131 10.27 -11.04 -5.37
N TRP A 132 11.01 -11.95 -6.01
CA TRP A 132 12.25 -12.48 -5.45
C TRP A 132 13.32 -11.38 -5.29
N ASP A 133 14.06 -11.41 -4.18
CA ASP A 133 15.15 -10.46 -3.86
C ASP A 133 16.31 -10.51 -4.90
N ARG A 134 16.32 -11.51 -5.79
CA ARG A 134 17.16 -11.58 -6.98
C ARG A 134 16.36 -12.01 -8.21
N PRO A 135 16.39 -11.23 -9.31
CA PRO A 135 15.84 -11.67 -10.58
C PRO A 135 16.62 -12.90 -11.04
N ARG A 136 15.93 -14.01 -11.25
CA ARG A 136 16.50 -15.28 -11.70
C ARG A 136 16.75 -15.27 -13.21
N GLY A 137 16.12 -14.36 -13.93
CA GLY A 137 16.21 -14.26 -15.39
C GLY A 137 16.33 -12.82 -15.92
N VAL A 138 16.69 -12.73 -17.20
CA VAL A 138 16.84 -11.47 -17.93
C VAL A 138 15.52 -10.70 -18.02
N ASP A 139 14.40 -11.41 -18.16
CA ASP A 139 13.08 -10.78 -18.31
C ASP A 139 12.59 -10.19 -16.97
N GLU A 140 12.76 -10.90 -15.86
CA GLU A 140 12.50 -10.37 -14.51
C GLU A 140 13.36 -9.13 -14.23
N PHE A 141 14.64 -9.15 -14.66
CA PHE A 141 15.52 -7.98 -14.51
C PHE A 141 15.02 -6.79 -15.34
N LYS A 142 14.54 -7.02 -16.57
CA LYS A 142 13.93 -5.97 -17.40
C LYS A 142 12.65 -5.42 -16.79
N GLU A 143 11.82 -6.26 -16.18
CA GLU A 143 10.60 -5.84 -15.48
C GLU A 143 10.94 -4.93 -14.29
N VAL A 144 11.92 -5.31 -13.47
CA VAL A 144 12.40 -4.47 -12.36
C VAL A 144 12.98 -3.15 -12.87
N LEU A 145 13.75 -3.17 -13.97
CA LEU A 145 14.25 -1.94 -14.59
C LEU A 145 13.13 -1.06 -15.15
N SER A 146 12.11 -1.66 -15.76
CA SER A 146 10.93 -0.97 -16.27
C SER A 146 10.17 -0.28 -15.15
N LEU A 147 9.89 -1.00 -14.07
CA LEU A 147 9.24 -0.45 -12.88
C LEU A 147 10.04 0.72 -12.30
N ARG A 148 11.37 0.62 -12.27
CA ARG A 148 12.24 1.71 -11.80
C ARG A 148 12.28 2.92 -12.72
N LYS A 149 12.10 2.73 -14.02
CA LYS A 149 12.21 3.80 -15.02
C LYS A 149 10.86 4.49 -15.28
N TYR A 150 9.78 3.74 -15.23
CA TYR A 150 8.45 4.18 -15.65
C TYR A 150 7.37 4.01 -14.57
N GLY A 151 7.70 3.45 -13.41
CA GLY A 151 6.74 3.25 -12.32
C GLY A 151 6.27 4.58 -11.73
N GLU A 152 4.96 4.67 -11.51
CA GLU A 152 4.33 5.77 -10.76
C GLU A 152 4.61 5.59 -9.27
N SER A 153 4.76 6.68 -8.52
CA SER A 153 4.85 6.58 -7.05
C SER A 153 3.45 6.64 -6.44
N LEU A 154 3.00 5.54 -5.81
CA LEU A 154 1.76 5.46 -5.06
C LEU A 154 2.06 5.15 -3.60
N ASP A 155 1.64 6.02 -2.67
CA ASP A 155 1.85 5.84 -1.22
C ASP A 155 3.31 5.48 -0.87
N GLY A 156 4.29 6.15 -1.50
CA GLY A 156 5.72 5.90 -1.28
C GLY A 156 6.26 4.61 -1.91
N ARG A 157 5.46 3.87 -2.69
CA ARG A 157 5.86 2.67 -3.45
C ARG A 157 5.85 2.94 -4.94
N LEU A 158 6.69 2.25 -5.69
CA LEU A 158 6.58 2.20 -7.15
C LEU A 158 5.40 1.30 -7.52
N TYR A 159 4.67 1.71 -8.55
CA TYR A 159 3.52 0.99 -9.09
C TYR A 159 3.60 0.99 -10.61
N GLN A 160 3.39 -0.18 -11.20
CA GLN A 160 3.21 -0.33 -12.63
C GLN A 160 2.24 -1.48 -12.88
N ASP A 161 1.16 -1.22 -13.61
CA ASP A 161 0.27 -2.27 -14.07
C ASP A 161 0.47 -2.60 -15.55
N SER A 162 0.24 -3.87 -15.86
CA SER A 162 0.18 -4.39 -17.22
C SER A 162 -1.02 -5.32 -17.33
N SER A 163 -1.81 -5.16 -18.39
CA SER A 163 -3.00 -5.97 -18.60
C SER A 163 -2.99 -6.62 -19.98
N THR A 164 -3.28 -7.91 -20.01
CA THR A 164 -3.69 -8.66 -21.19
C THR A 164 -5.21 -8.79 -21.21
N TRP A 165 -5.77 -9.50 -22.20
CA TRP A 165 -7.23 -9.64 -22.34
C TRP A 165 -7.93 -10.22 -21.11
N THR A 166 -7.30 -11.19 -20.42
CA THR A 166 -7.90 -11.91 -19.27
C THR A 166 -7.06 -11.83 -17.99
N ARG A 167 -5.80 -11.37 -18.08
CA ARG A 167 -4.88 -11.33 -16.94
C ARG A 167 -4.34 -9.93 -16.73
N MET A 168 -4.26 -9.49 -15.49
CA MET A 168 -3.61 -8.26 -15.10
C MET A 168 -2.54 -8.54 -14.07
N ILE A 169 -1.39 -7.91 -14.26
CA ILE A 169 -0.25 -7.98 -13.37
C ILE A 169 0.03 -6.57 -12.87
N VAL A 170 0.00 -6.40 -11.56
CA VAL A 170 0.35 -5.17 -10.86
C VAL A 170 1.68 -5.42 -10.18
N ASN A 171 2.72 -4.74 -10.65
CA ASN A 171 4.04 -4.79 -10.05
C ASN A 171 4.20 -3.60 -9.12
N THR A 172 4.52 -3.88 -7.86
CA THR A 172 4.88 -2.87 -6.88
C THR A 172 6.32 -3.08 -6.41
N GLY A 173 6.93 -2.03 -5.90
CA GLY A 173 8.30 -2.13 -5.39
C GLY A 173 8.69 -0.92 -4.57
N TRP A 174 9.77 -1.05 -3.82
CA TRP A 174 10.24 0.04 -2.99
C TRP A 174 11.03 1.04 -3.85
N PRO A 175 10.92 2.36 -3.59
CA PRO A 175 11.84 3.33 -4.15
C PRO A 175 13.27 3.03 -3.65
N ARG A 176 14.29 3.70 -4.18
CA ARG A 176 15.70 3.41 -3.81
C ARG A 176 15.94 3.60 -2.31
N PHE A 177 15.80 2.54 -1.53
CA PHE A 177 16.39 2.45 -0.20
C PHE A 177 17.89 2.28 -0.38
N SER A 178 18.68 2.92 0.50
CA SER A 178 20.04 2.46 0.70
C SER A 178 19.97 0.99 1.14
N HIS A 179 20.88 0.15 0.65
CA HIS A 179 20.92 -1.26 1.00
C HIS A 179 20.87 -1.48 2.53
N TRP A 180 21.53 -0.61 3.28
CA TRP A 180 21.48 -0.56 4.74
C TRP A 180 20.11 -0.19 5.31
N GLY A 181 19.41 0.79 4.72
CA GLY A 181 18.05 1.15 5.11
C GLY A 181 17.07 0.00 4.89
N LYS A 182 17.15 -0.68 3.74
CA LYS A 182 16.34 -1.87 3.44
C LYS A 182 16.63 -3.00 4.43
N GLN A 183 17.89 -3.32 4.69
CA GLN A 183 18.27 -4.39 5.63
C GLN A 183 17.88 -4.10 7.08
N ARG A 184 18.00 -2.84 7.52
CA ARG A 184 17.60 -2.43 8.85
C ARG A 184 16.09 -2.49 9.02
N TRP A 185 15.35 -1.94 8.05
CA TRP A 185 13.90 -2.00 8.03
C TRP A 185 13.37 -3.45 7.96
N LEU A 186 13.97 -4.29 7.10
CA LEU A 186 13.71 -5.72 7.06
C LEU A 186 13.93 -6.41 8.41
N ARG A 187 15.03 -6.11 9.11
CA ARG A 187 15.25 -6.67 10.45
C ARG A 187 14.19 -6.18 11.43
N GLU A 188 13.88 -4.90 11.43
CA GLU A 188 12.96 -4.31 12.42
C GLU A 188 11.51 -4.77 12.18
N MET A 189 11.06 -4.92 10.92
CA MET A 189 9.67 -5.31 10.58
C MET A 189 9.44 -6.83 10.51
N LEU A 190 10.42 -7.62 10.05
CA LEU A 190 10.29 -9.10 10.06
C LEU A 190 10.30 -9.70 11.47
N LEU A 191 10.63 -8.91 12.50
CA LEU A 191 10.63 -9.34 13.90
C LEU A 191 9.24 -9.26 14.55
N ASP A 192 8.27 -8.57 13.96
CA ASP A 192 6.90 -8.50 14.49
C ASP A 192 5.89 -9.16 13.54
N PRO A 193 5.72 -10.49 13.59
CA PRO A 193 4.67 -11.18 12.82
C PRO A 193 3.26 -10.93 13.41
N SER A 194 3.13 -10.18 14.51
CA SER A 194 1.84 -10.00 15.16
C SER A 194 0.87 -9.19 14.28
N GLY A 195 -0.34 -9.74 14.11
CA GLY A 195 -1.43 -9.06 13.39
C GLY A 195 -1.57 -9.40 11.90
N ILE A 196 -0.64 -10.18 11.31
CA ILE A 196 -0.79 -10.67 9.92
C ILE A 196 -2.10 -11.46 9.75
N ASP A 197 -2.42 -12.32 10.72
CA ASP A 197 -3.67 -13.10 10.74
C ASP A 197 -4.92 -12.22 10.70
N GLY A 198 -4.86 -11.07 11.39
CA GLY A 198 -5.93 -10.08 11.38
C GLY A 198 -6.12 -9.46 10.01
N LEU A 199 -5.02 -9.10 9.35
CA LEU A 199 -5.03 -8.54 7.99
C LEU A 199 -5.53 -9.56 6.96
N LEU A 200 -5.08 -10.82 7.04
CA LEU A 200 -5.55 -11.90 6.17
C LEU A 200 -7.06 -12.16 6.35
N ARG A 201 -7.53 -12.11 7.60
CA ARG A 201 -8.97 -12.21 7.91
C ARG A 201 -9.75 -11.04 7.32
N ASP A 202 -9.22 -9.83 7.38
CA ASP A 202 -9.86 -8.64 6.80
C ASP A 202 -9.91 -8.71 5.27
N ILE A 203 -8.84 -9.15 4.61
CA ILE A 203 -8.81 -9.44 3.17
C ILE A 203 -9.90 -10.46 2.81
N HIS A 204 -9.97 -11.56 3.57
CA HIS A 204 -10.96 -12.61 3.36
C HIS A 204 -12.39 -12.12 3.56
N ARG A 205 -12.65 -11.27 4.57
CA ARG A 205 -13.97 -10.68 4.81
C ARG A 205 -14.48 -9.82 3.67
N VAL A 206 -13.57 -9.11 2.99
CA VAL A 206 -13.94 -8.21 1.89
C VAL A 206 -14.33 -8.98 0.63
N ILE A 207 -13.58 -10.04 0.29
CA ILE A 207 -13.75 -10.77 -0.97
C ILE A 207 -14.68 -12.00 -0.80
N GLY A 208 -14.58 -12.69 0.33
CA GLY A 208 -15.25 -13.97 0.58
C GLY A 208 -14.61 -15.14 -0.20
N GLY A 209 -15.30 -16.29 -0.24
CA GLY A 209 -14.85 -17.47 -0.97
C GLY A 209 -13.78 -18.28 -0.25
N MET A 210 -12.64 -18.49 -0.91
CA MET A 210 -11.51 -19.29 -0.39
C MET A 210 -10.22 -18.48 -0.40
N LEU A 211 -9.48 -18.52 0.73
CA LEU A 211 -8.15 -17.91 0.87
C LEU A 211 -7.12 -19.00 1.12
N PHE A 212 -6.15 -19.08 0.22
CA PHE A 212 -4.97 -19.93 0.34
C PHE A 212 -3.75 -19.10 0.69
N VAL A 213 -2.94 -19.60 1.61
CA VAL A 213 -1.65 -19.03 2.00
C VAL A 213 -0.60 -20.12 1.83
N ASP A 214 0.41 -19.88 1.01
CA ASP A 214 1.49 -20.82 0.70
C ASP A 214 0.98 -22.21 0.27
N GLY A 215 -0.12 -22.21 -0.50
CA GLY A 215 -0.79 -23.42 -0.99
C GLY A 215 -1.74 -24.10 0.00
N ARG A 216 -1.83 -23.63 1.26
CA ARG A 216 -2.72 -24.17 2.29
C ARG A 216 -4.02 -23.37 2.38
N LEU A 217 -5.15 -24.04 2.53
CA LEU A 217 -6.46 -23.38 2.66
C LEU A 217 -6.64 -22.87 4.09
N CYS A 218 -6.49 -21.57 4.30
CA CYS A 218 -6.60 -20.97 5.63
C CYS A 218 -8.03 -20.52 5.96
N PHE A 219 -8.75 -19.98 4.97
CA PHE A 219 -10.12 -19.51 5.16
C PHE A 219 -11.06 -19.99 4.07
N ARG A 220 -12.28 -20.36 4.47
CA ARG A 220 -13.39 -20.68 3.57
C ARG A 220 -14.67 -20.10 4.14
N ASP A 221 -15.40 -19.32 3.36
CA ASP A 221 -16.73 -18.81 3.71
C ASP A 221 -16.79 -18.11 5.09
N LEU A 222 -15.73 -17.38 5.43
CA LEU A 222 -15.51 -16.61 6.68
C LEU A 222 -15.13 -17.46 7.89
N VAL A 223 -14.97 -18.77 7.72
CA VAL A 223 -14.48 -19.70 8.74
C VAL A 223 -12.99 -19.93 8.53
N GLN A 224 -12.23 -19.84 9.62
CA GLN A 224 -10.82 -20.19 9.64
C GLN A 224 -10.69 -21.72 9.76
N ILE A 225 -10.01 -22.35 8.80
CA ILE A 225 -9.77 -23.81 8.79
C ILE A 225 -8.39 -24.09 9.39
N GLU A 226 -7.37 -23.40 8.88
CA GLU A 226 -5.99 -23.54 9.33
C GLU A 226 -5.43 -22.19 9.77
N PRO A 227 -4.52 -22.17 10.77
CA PRO A 227 -3.75 -20.97 11.07
C PRO A 227 -2.88 -20.60 9.86
N PRO A 228 -2.94 -19.36 9.37
CA PRO A 228 -2.08 -18.93 8.29
C PRO A 228 -0.63 -18.92 8.77
N ASN A 229 0.25 -19.53 7.99
CA ASN A 229 1.69 -19.44 8.18
C ASN A 229 2.28 -18.92 6.87
N LEU A 230 2.46 -17.60 6.81
CA LEU A 230 2.92 -16.91 5.62
C LEU A 230 4.43 -16.67 5.70
N ASP A 231 5.17 -17.11 4.69
CA ASP A 231 6.56 -16.67 4.52
C ASP A 231 6.58 -15.21 4.02
N PRO A 232 7.07 -14.23 4.80
CA PRO A 232 7.09 -12.83 4.38
C PRO A 232 8.02 -12.56 3.18
N ARG A 233 8.92 -13.48 2.84
CA ARG A 233 9.88 -13.31 1.73
C ARG A 233 9.51 -14.07 0.47
N ASN A 234 8.92 -15.25 0.60
CA ASN A 234 8.60 -16.12 -0.54
C ASN A 234 7.13 -16.53 -0.59
N GLY A 235 6.29 -15.88 0.23
CA GLY A 235 4.91 -16.28 0.38
C GLY A 235 4.05 -15.95 -0.83
N GLU A 236 2.97 -16.71 -0.94
CA GLU A 236 1.90 -16.52 -1.91
C GLU A 236 0.55 -16.55 -1.18
N ILE A 237 -0.25 -15.50 -1.39
CA ILE A 237 -1.64 -15.45 -0.96
C ILE A 237 -2.50 -15.55 -2.21
N ARG A 238 -3.33 -16.59 -2.30
CA ARG A 238 -4.24 -16.79 -3.42
C ARG A 238 -5.67 -16.75 -2.92
N ILE A 239 -6.47 -15.88 -3.54
CA ILE A 239 -7.86 -15.65 -3.21
C ILE A 239 -8.70 -16.11 -4.39
N VAL A 240 -9.68 -16.97 -4.12
CA VAL A 240 -10.69 -17.39 -5.07
C VAL A 240 -12.01 -16.83 -4.60
N PRO A 241 -12.51 -15.74 -5.23
CA PRO A 241 -13.78 -15.15 -4.84
C PRO A 241 -14.90 -16.19 -4.90
N GLY A 242 -15.72 -16.22 -3.85
CA GLY A 242 -16.97 -16.99 -3.88
C GLY A 242 -17.89 -16.30 -4.87
N LEU A 243 -18.47 -17.05 -5.82
CA LEU A 243 -19.53 -16.51 -6.67
C LEU A 243 -20.57 -15.86 -5.73
N PRO A 244 -21.02 -14.61 -6.00
CA PRO A 244 -22.15 -14.09 -5.28
C PRO A 244 -23.28 -15.08 -5.53
N SER A 245 -23.74 -15.74 -4.47
CA SER A 245 -24.98 -16.50 -4.51
C SER A 245 -26.01 -15.55 -5.09
N ARG A 246 -26.43 -15.79 -6.35
CA ARG A 246 -27.67 -15.21 -6.85
C ARG A 246 -28.71 -15.67 -5.85
N GLN A 247 -29.10 -14.80 -4.92
CA GLN A 247 -30.32 -15.03 -4.16
C GLN A 247 -31.39 -15.29 -5.24
N PRO A 248 -32.09 -16.43 -5.21
CA PRO A 248 -33.24 -16.59 -6.07
C PRO A 248 -34.17 -15.44 -5.70
N MET A 249 -34.44 -14.54 -6.65
CA MET A 249 -35.57 -13.63 -6.52
C MET A 249 -36.77 -14.53 -6.22
N ASN A 250 -37.24 -14.48 -4.98
CA ASN A 250 -38.51 -15.05 -4.61
C ASN A 250 -39.52 -14.48 -5.59
N LYS A 251 -40.03 -15.34 -6.47
CA LYS A 251 -41.29 -15.09 -7.15
C LYS A 251 -42.33 -15.01 -6.04
N VAL A 252 -42.74 -13.80 -5.73
CA VAL A 252 -43.91 -13.56 -4.90
C VAL A 252 -45.12 -14.04 -5.71
N PRO A 253 -46.04 -14.81 -5.10
CA PRO A 253 -47.22 -15.35 -5.76
C PRO A 253 -48.17 -14.26 -6.28
#